data_AF-A0A9D7H990-F1
#
_entry.id   AF-A0A9D7H990-F1
#
_cell.length_a   1.000
_cell.length_b   1.000
_cell.length_c   1.000
_cell.angle_alpha   90.00
_cell.angle_beta   90.00
_cell.angle_gamma   90.00
#
_symmetry.space_group_name_H-M   'P 1'
#
loop_
_entity.id
_entity.type
_entity.pdbx_description
1 polymer ?
#
loop_
_entity_poly.entity_id
_entity_poly.type
_entity_poly.pdbx_seq_one_letter_code
_entity_poly.pdbx_strand_id
1 'polypeptide(L)'
;MMGFAATCERVVTSGFDGASAVERDGAVRELVLGASVAGAAACVQPIPLLDTVLLLPIHATLVQAIARVHGYELDKKAVVEILGTFGVSIVARHAIRSAVRFIPGLGLIVGASMGYAMTYAIGEVADHYFRSGRGIPSAELRTLFEETYRTKRAEKERAHADDRSLKRKLEQLREAFDAGFLSGDEYAKMKEELLAGF
;
A
#
# COMPACT_ATOMS: atom_id res chain seq x y z
N MET A 1 -12.36 19.25 -9.98
CA MET A 1 -11.39 18.30 -9.38
C MET A 1 -10.12 18.44 -10.19
N MET A 2 -8.97 18.65 -9.54
CA MET A 2 -7.69 18.74 -10.26
C MET A 2 -7.34 17.34 -10.79
N GLY A 3 -6.46 17.27 -11.80
CA GLY A 3 -5.90 15.98 -12.22
C GLY A 3 -4.66 15.68 -11.39
N PHE A 4 -4.31 14.40 -11.21
CA PHE A 4 -3.12 13.97 -10.45
C PHE A 4 -1.85 14.75 -10.85
N ALA A 5 -1.62 14.95 -12.15
CA ALA A 5 -0.48 15.72 -12.64
C ALA A 5 -0.50 17.19 -12.20
N ALA A 6 -1.67 17.85 -12.24
CA ALA A 6 -1.85 19.22 -11.77
C ALA A 6 -1.66 19.33 -10.26
N THR A 7 -2.09 18.32 -9.51
CA THR A 7 -1.87 18.24 -8.05
C THR A 7 -0.37 18.09 -7.74
N CYS A 8 0.35 17.21 -8.44
CA CYS A 8 1.80 17.09 -8.30
C CYS A 8 2.52 18.39 -8.66
N GLU A 9 2.15 19.05 -9.75
CA GLU A 9 2.72 20.34 -10.16
C GLU A 9 2.51 21.40 -9.08
N ARG A 10 1.32 21.48 -8.49
CA ARG A 10 1.00 22.42 -7.41
C ARG A 10 1.82 22.17 -6.14
N VAL A 11 1.96 20.90 -5.74
CA VAL A 11 2.81 20.49 -4.60
C VAL A 11 4.29 20.90 -4.80
N VAL A 12 4.75 20.93 -6.05
CA VAL A 12 6.15 21.26 -6.39
C VAL A 12 6.37 22.76 -6.53
N THR A 13 5.41 23.49 -7.11
CA THR A 13 5.64 24.87 -7.61
C THR A 13 5.03 25.97 -6.77
N SER A 14 3.85 25.77 -6.20
CA SER A 14 2.98 26.87 -5.74
C SER A 14 2.49 26.72 -4.30
N GLY A 15 2.69 25.56 -3.68
CA GLY A 15 2.23 25.30 -2.31
C GLY A 15 0.71 25.29 -2.20
N PHE A 16 0.21 25.01 -0.99
CA PHE A 16 -1.22 25.02 -0.67
C PHE A 16 -1.57 26.17 0.29
N ASP A 17 -0.81 27.27 0.18
CA ASP A 17 -1.00 28.49 0.95
C ASP A 17 -2.32 29.15 0.51
N GLY A 18 -3.20 29.43 1.47
CA GLY A 18 -4.54 29.97 1.20
C GLY A 18 -5.55 28.98 0.61
N ALA A 19 -5.17 27.71 0.38
CA ALA A 19 -6.12 26.68 -0.07
C ALA A 19 -7.15 26.35 1.02
N SER A 20 -8.40 26.18 0.63
CA SER A 20 -9.47 25.74 1.50
C SER A 20 -9.27 24.30 1.98
N ALA A 21 -9.92 23.92 3.09
CA ALA A 21 -9.87 22.55 3.60
C ALA A 21 -10.31 21.51 2.54
N VAL A 22 -11.36 21.83 1.78
CA VAL A 22 -11.89 20.97 0.70
C VAL A 22 -10.87 20.77 -0.42
N GLU A 23 -10.14 21.81 -0.81
CA GLU A 23 -9.09 21.70 -1.82
C GLU A 23 -7.91 20.86 -1.35
N ARG A 24 -7.52 21.00 -0.07
CA ARG A 24 -6.46 20.19 0.54
C ARG A 24 -6.87 18.72 0.61
N ASP A 25 -8.09 18.43 1.07
CA ASP A 25 -8.60 17.06 1.15
C ASP A 25 -8.69 16.40 -0.24
N GLY A 26 -9.11 17.16 -1.25
CA GLY A 26 -9.10 16.71 -2.65
C GLY A 26 -7.69 16.37 -3.15
N ALA A 27 -6.72 17.25 -2.90
CA ALA A 27 -5.33 17.04 -3.30
C ALA A 27 -4.69 15.84 -2.60
N VAL A 28 -4.89 15.69 -1.28
CA VAL A 28 -4.42 14.51 -0.53
C VAL A 28 -4.99 13.24 -1.14
N ARG A 29 -6.30 13.19 -1.37
CA ARG A 29 -6.95 12.01 -1.95
C ARG A 29 -6.35 11.63 -3.31
N GLU A 30 -6.10 12.61 -4.18
CA GLU A 30 -5.47 12.38 -5.48
C GLU A 30 -4.03 11.84 -5.34
N LEU A 31 -3.23 12.41 -4.43
CA LEU A 31 -1.87 11.94 -4.14
C LEU A 31 -1.87 10.50 -3.62
N VAL A 32 -2.73 10.19 -2.66
CA VAL A 32 -2.87 8.86 -2.07
C VAL A 32 -3.26 7.85 -3.14
N LEU A 33 -4.30 8.14 -3.93
CA LEU A 33 -4.75 7.23 -4.98
C LEU A 33 -3.69 7.00 -6.05
N GLY A 34 -3.03 8.05 -6.54
CA GLY A 34 -2.00 7.94 -7.56
C GLY A 34 -0.78 7.16 -7.06
N ALA A 35 -0.31 7.44 -5.85
CA ALA A 35 0.76 6.70 -5.23
C ALA A 35 0.38 5.23 -4.96
N SER A 36 -0.86 4.95 -4.53
CA SER A 36 -1.34 3.58 -4.34
C SER A 36 -1.36 2.77 -5.64
N VAL A 37 -1.73 3.38 -6.77
CA VAL A 37 -1.65 2.73 -8.08
C VAL A 37 -0.18 2.45 -8.44
N ALA A 38 0.73 3.41 -8.22
CA ALA A 38 2.15 3.20 -8.46
C ALA A 38 2.75 2.10 -7.56
N GLY A 39 2.36 2.07 -6.28
CA GLY A 39 2.77 1.04 -5.33
C GLY A 39 2.23 -0.34 -5.70
N ALA A 40 0.99 -0.43 -6.20
CA ALA A 40 0.45 -1.66 -6.76
C ALA A 40 1.31 -2.17 -7.91
N ALA A 41 1.63 -1.29 -8.88
CA ALA A 41 2.45 -1.63 -10.04
C ALA A 41 3.87 -2.08 -9.66
N ALA A 42 4.49 -1.44 -8.66
CA ALA A 42 5.81 -1.82 -8.14
C ALA A 42 5.86 -3.25 -7.55
N CYS A 43 4.71 -3.77 -7.11
CA CYS A 43 4.57 -5.13 -6.61
C CYS A 43 4.16 -6.17 -7.67
N VAL A 44 3.95 -5.77 -8.93
CA VAL A 44 3.64 -6.69 -10.05
C VAL A 44 4.95 -7.20 -10.66
N GLN A 45 5.72 -7.96 -9.87
CA GLN A 45 6.97 -8.58 -10.33
C GLN A 45 7.34 -9.81 -9.49
N PRO A 46 8.10 -10.77 -10.06
CA PRO A 46 8.42 -12.05 -9.39
C PRO A 46 9.72 -12.04 -8.57
N ILE A 47 10.44 -10.92 -8.50
CA ILE A 47 11.73 -10.75 -7.81
C ILE A 47 11.47 -10.43 -6.32
N PRO A 48 11.83 -11.34 -5.39
CA PRO A 48 11.69 -11.08 -3.96
C PRO A 48 12.43 -9.81 -3.53
N LEU A 49 11.83 -9.05 -2.60
CA LEU A 49 12.39 -7.84 -1.99
C LEU A 49 12.62 -6.63 -2.92
N LEU A 50 12.57 -6.79 -4.24
CA LEU A 50 12.69 -5.67 -5.17
C LEU A 50 11.55 -4.66 -5.00
N ASP A 51 10.35 -5.12 -4.62
CA ASP A 51 9.22 -4.25 -4.31
C ASP A 51 9.53 -3.31 -3.13
N THR A 52 10.25 -3.79 -2.12
CA THR A 52 10.64 -2.98 -0.96
C THR A 52 11.53 -1.82 -1.39
N VAL A 53 12.49 -2.06 -2.29
CA VAL A 53 13.38 -1.01 -2.82
C VAL A 53 12.60 0.01 -3.66
N LEU A 54 11.62 -0.43 -4.44
CA LEU A 54 10.79 0.42 -5.29
C LEU A 54 9.76 1.23 -4.49
N LEU A 55 9.23 0.68 -3.40
CA LEU A 55 8.19 1.32 -2.58
C LEU A 55 8.75 2.44 -1.70
N LEU A 56 9.99 2.32 -1.21
CA LEU A 56 10.61 3.35 -0.36
C LEU A 56 10.55 4.78 -0.95
N PRO A 57 11.00 5.03 -2.20
CA PRO A 57 10.91 6.37 -2.78
C PRO A 57 9.46 6.83 -3.00
N ILE A 58 8.53 5.90 -3.32
CA ILE A 58 7.11 6.21 -3.47
C ILE A 58 6.53 6.70 -2.14
N HIS A 59 6.76 5.96 -1.06
CA HIS A 59 6.27 6.30 0.28
C HIS A 59 6.89 7.60 0.79
N ALA A 60 8.20 7.80 0.61
CA ALA A 60 8.88 9.02 1.01
C ALA A 60 8.33 10.25 0.28
N THR A 61 8.11 10.14 -1.04
CA THR A 61 7.58 11.23 -1.86
C THR A 61 6.12 11.53 -1.50
N LEU A 62 5.31 10.50 -1.25
CA LEU A 62 3.92 10.65 -0.82
C LEU A 62 3.82 11.42 0.51
N VAL A 63 4.60 11.01 1.51
CA VAL A 63 4.62 11.67 2.83
C VAL A 63 5.04 13.14 2.70
N GLN A 64 6.08 13.42 1.91
CA GLN A 64 6.52 14.80 1.65
C GLN A 64 5.46 15.64 0.94
N ALA A 65 4.78 15.07 -0.05
CA ALA A 65 3.73 15.77 -0.79
C ALA A 65 2.56 16.13 0.13
N ILE A 66 2.09 15.18 0.95
CA ILE A 66 1.00 15.41 1.91
C ILE A 66 1.41 16.46 2.95
N ALA A 67 2.64 16.41 3.45
CA ALA A 67 3.14 17.41 4.38
C ALA A 67 3.07 18.83 3.81
N ARG A 68 3.48 19.01 2.55
CA ARG A 68 3.40 20.30 1.85
C ARG A 68 1.96 20.78 1.66
N VAL A 69 1.01 19.86 1.41
CA VAL A 69 -0.42 20.21 1.33
C VAL A 69 -0.92 20.81 2.65
N HIS A 70 -0.40 20.33 3.78
CA HIS A 70 -0.69 20.84 5.13
C HIS A 70 0.20 22.02 5.57
N GLY A 71 1.06 22.54 4.69
CA GLY A 71 1.93 23.67 5.00
C GLY A 71 3.18 23.32 5.82
N TYR A 72 3.60 22.05 5.81
CA TYR A 72 4.82 21.61 6.46
C TYR A 72 5.95 21.38 5.45
N GLU A 73 7.12 21.93 5.77
CA GLU A 73 8.37 21.53 5.16
C GLU A 73 9.02 20.44 6.01
N LEU A 74 9.18 19.25 5.44
CA LEU A 74 9.89 18.16 6.08
C LEU A 74 11.32 18.09 5.56
N ASP A 75 12.26 17.93 6.47
CA ASP A 75 13.56 17.39 6.11
C ASP A 75 13.46 15.87 5.88
N LYS A 76 14.52 15.29 5.32
CA LYS A 76 14.59 13.85 5.07
C LYS A 76 14.47 13.03 6.36
N LYS A 77 14.87 13.58 7.51
CA LYS A 77 14.88 12.89 8.79
C LYS A 77 13.46 12.68 9.31
N ALA A 78 12.60 13.70 9.25
CA ALA A 78 11.21 13.62 9.66
C ALA A 78 10.40 12.62 8.80
N VAL A 79 10.69 12.54 7.50
CA VAL A 79 10.09 11.53 6.60
C VAL A 79 10.50 10.12 7.04
N VAL A 80 11.77 9.92 7.35
CA VAL A 80 12.28 8.62 7.84
C VAL A 80 11.71 8.26 9.20
N GLU A 81 11.51 9.22 10.11
CA GLU A 81 10.89 8.98 11.42
C GLU A 81 9.42 8.55 11.29
N ILE A 82 8.66 9.19 10.40
CA ILE A 82 7.27 8.81 10.11
C ILE A 82 7.23 7.41 9.49
N LEU A 83 8.04 7.15 8.46
CA LEU A 83 8.09 5.82 7.83
C LEU A 83 8.60 4.75 8.81
N GLY A 84 9.56 5.09 9.66
CA GLY A 84 10.14 4.21 10.68
C GLY A 84 9.15 3.84 11.78
N THR A 85 8.15 4.69 12.04
CA THR A 85 7.06 4.41 12.99
C THR A 85 6.27 3.16 12.57
N PHE A 86 6.17 2.88 11.27
CA PHE A 86 5.44 1.75 10.69
C PHE A 86 6.36 0.73 9.97
N GLY A 87 7.64 1.04 9.82
CA GLY A 87 8.61 0.31 9.00
C GLY A 87 8.77 -1.16 9.41
N VAL A 88 8.71 -1.47 10.72
CA VAL A 88 8.77 -2.85 11.22
C VAL A 88 7.53 -3.65 10.80
N SER A 89 6.34 -3.05 10.88
CA SER A 89 5.07 -3.68 10.44
C SER A 89 5.03 -3.88 8.92
N ILE A 90 5.60 -2.95 8.16
CA ILE A 90 5.72 -3.01 6.70
C ILE A 90 6.63 -4.18 6.30
N VAL A 91 7.86 -4.24 6.81
CA VAL A 91 8.84 -5.28 6.46
C VAL A 91 8.35 -6.68 6.85
N ALA A 92 7.77 -6.83 8.04
CA ALA A 92 7.23 -8.11 8.49
C ALA A 92 6.13 -8.63 7.54
N ARG A 93 5.26 -7.76 7.03
CA ARG A 93 4.16 -8.14 6.12
C ARG A 93 4.67 -8.54 4.73
N HIS A 94 5.70 -7.87 4.21
CA HIS A 94 6.30 -8.23 2.92
C HIS A 94 7.07 -9.56 2.96
N ALA A 95 7.66 -9.90 4.12
CA ALA A 95 8.46 -11.11 4.30
C ALA A 95 7.60 -12.39 4.40
N ILE A 96 6.40 -12.31 5.02
CA ILE A 96 5.56 -13.48 5.35
C ILE A 96 4.99 -14.20 4.12
N ARG A 97 5.00 -13.61 2.92
CA ARG A 97 4.30 -14.19 1.74
C ARG A 97 5.14 -14.33 0.47
N SER A 98 6.46 -14.43 0.59
CA SER A 98 7.34 -14.73 -0.54
C SER A 98 6.92 -15.99 -1.32
N ALA A 99 6.31 -16.99 -0.65
CA ALA A 99 5.78 -18.20 -1.29
C ALA A 99 4.62 -17.94 -2.28
N VAL A 100 3.70 -17.03 -1.96
CA VAL A 100 2.53 -16.71 -2.82
C VAL A 100 2.95 -16.06 -4.14
N ARG A 101 4.11 -15.38 -4.16
CA ARG A 101 4.66 -14.70 -5.34
C ARG A 101 5.05 -15.68 -6.46
N PHE A 102 5.31 -16.95 -6.13
CA PHE A 102 5.66 -17.98 -7.11
C PHE A 102 4.44 -18.62 -7.78
N ILE A 103 3.22 -18.32 -7.33
CA ILE A 103 1.99 -18.80 -7.96
C ILE A 103 1.69 -17.89 -9.15
N PRO A 104 1.78 -18.38 -10.41
CA PRO A 104 1.54 -17.55 -11.58
C PRO A 104 0.13 -16.95 -11.53
N GLY A 105 -0.03 -15.64 -11.72
CA GLY A 105 -1.33 -14.96 -11.65
C GLY A 105 -1.78 -14.58 -10.24
N LEU A 106 -1.86 -15.54 -9.30
CA LEU A 106 -2.27 -15.23 -7.91
C LEU A 106 -1.25 -14.33 -7.20
N GLY A 107 0.05 -14.59 -7.38
CA GLY A 107 1.13 -13.79 -6.82
C GLY A 107 1.08 -12.33 -7.26
N LEU A 108 0.68 -12.06 -8.51
CA LEU A 108 0.55 -10.71 -9.05
C LEU A 108 -0.64 -9.96 -8.45
N ILE A 109 -1.80 -10.62 -8.27
CA ILE A 109 -3.00 -10.02 -7.68
C ILE A 109 -2.77 -9.67 -6.21
N VAL A 110 -2.19 -10.61 -5.45
CA VAL A 110 -1.87 -10.41 -4.03
C VAL A 110 -0.82 -9.34 -3.87
N GLY A 111 0.24 -9.35 -4.71
CA GLY A 111 1.27 -8.32 -4.75
C GLY A 111 0.68 -6.93 -5.01
N ALA A 112 -0.11 -6.78 -6.07
CA ALA A 112 -0.74 -5.51 -6.43
C ALA A 112 -1.68 -4.99 -5.33
N SER A 113 -2.51 -5.87 -4.75
CA SER A 113 -3.45 -5.52 -3.68
C SER A 113 -2.70 -5.05 -2.42
N MET A 114 -1.60 -5.70 -2.08
CA MET A 114 -0.74 -5.34 -0.96
C MET A 114 -0.03 -4.00 -1.20
N GLY A 115 0.61 -3.83 -2.36
CA GLY A 115 1.30 -2.58 -2.72
C GLY A 115 0.36 -1.38 -2.73
N TYR A 116 -0.87 -1.57 -3.23
CA TYR A 116 -1.93 -0.58 -3.16
C TYR A 116 -2.31 -0.24 -1.72
N ALA A 117 -2.69 -1.25 -0.94
CA ALA A 117 -3.23 -1.07 0.40
C ALA A 117 -2.20 -0.46 1.36
N MET A 118 -0.95 -0.88 1.26
CA MET A 118 0.14 -0.34 2.06
C MET A 118 0.37 1.14 1.77
N THR A 119 0.49 1.49 0.49
CA THR A 119 0.72 2.88 0.09
C THR A 119 -0.46 3.76 0.45
N TYR A 120 -1.69 3.22 0.36
CA TYR A 120 -2.90 3.93 0.79
C TYR A 120 -2.88 4.21 2.29
N ALA A 121 -2.57 3.20 3.10
CA ALA A 121 -2.50 3.33 4.55
C ALA A 121 -1.43 4.33 5.02
N ILE A 122 -0.26 4.35 4.36
CA ILE A 122 0.78 5.37 4.63
C ILE A 122 0.27 6.77 4.32
N GLY A 123 -0.45 6.93 3.21
CA GLY A 123 -1.07 8.19 2.83
C GLY A 123 -2.07 8.72 3.86
N GLU A 124 -3.02 7.88 4.28
CA GLU A 124 -4.03 8.24 5.30
C GLU A 124 -3.40 8.59 6.64
N VAL A 125 -2.37 7.83 7.06
CA VAL A 125 -1.66 8.09 8.31
C VAL A 125 -0.88 9.39 8.24
N ALA A 126 -0.21 9.67 7.12
CA ALA A 126 0.49 10.94 6.91
C ALA A 126 -0.49 12.12 6.94
N ASP A 127 -1.63 12.01 6.26
CA ASP A 127 -2.67 13.02 6.25
C ASP A 127 -3.20 13.30 7.66
N HIS A 128 -3.56 12.24 8.39
CA HIS A 128 -4.05 12.36 9.77
C HIS A 128 -2.99 12.98 10.70
N TYR A 129 -1.72 12.57 10.56
CA TYR A 129 -0.62 13.09 11.36
C TYR A 129 -0.42 14.60 11.14
N PHE A 130 -0.39 15.06 9.88
CA PHE A 130 -0.18 16.49 9.59
C PHE A 130 -1.39 17.34 9.89
N ARG A 131 -2.60 16.87 9.57
CA ARG A 131 -3.85 17.58 9.90
C ARG A 131 -3.98 17.85 11.40
N SER A 132 -3.52 16.92 12.23
CA SER A 132 -3.55 17.01 13.70
C SER A 132 -2.36 17.75 14.31
N GLY A 133 -1.59 18.51 13.53
CA GLY A 133 -0.48 19.28 14.07
C GLY A 133 0.71 18.42 14.52
N ARG A 134 0.83 17.18 14.02
CA ARG A 134 1.85 16.18 14.42
C ARG A 134 1.72 15.67 15.86
N GLY A 135 0.58 15.90 16.51
CA GLY A 135 0.36 15.59 17.93
C GLY A 135 -0.17 14.18 18.23
N ILE A 136 -0.35 13.33 17.22
CA ILE A 136 -1.00 12.02 17.40
C ILE A 136 0.00 10.97 17.92
N PRO A 137 -0.34 10.20 18.97
CA PRO A 137 0.52 9.13 19.48
C PRO A 137 0.82 8.06 18.43
N SER A 138 2.04 7.52 18.41
CA SER A 138 2.45 6.47 17.45
C SER A 138 1.57 5.22 17.52
N ALA A 139 1.00 4.90 18.68
CA ALA A 139 0.09 3.76 18.83
C ALA A 139 -1.21 3.94 18.03
N GLU A 140 -1.77 5.15 18.05
CA GLU A 140 -2.99 5.48 17.32
C GLU A 140 -2.75 5.48 15.81
N LEU A 141 -1.62 6.06 15.37
CA LEU A 141 -1.23 6.00 13.96
C LEU A 141 -1.02 4.56 13.48
N ARG A 142 -0.50 3.67 14.34
CA ARG A 142 -0.37 2.24 14.01
C ARG A 142 -1.72 1.57 13.88
N THR A 143 -2.67 1.85 14.76
CA THR A 143 -4.04 1.35 14.64
C THR A 143 -4.68 1.80 13.33
N LEU A 144 -4.58 3.09 13.00
CA LEU A 144 -5.09 3.64 11.75
C LEU A 144 -4.45 2.98 10.52
N PHE A 145 -3.13 2.77 10.55
CA PHE A 145 -2.42 2.06 9.50
C PHE A 145 -2.97 0.64 9.30
N GLU A 146 -3.10 -0.11 10.39
CA GLU A 146 -3.51 -1.51 10.39
C GLU A 146 -4.94 -1.72 9.87
N GLU A 147 -5.87 -0.88 10.35
CA GLU A 147 -7.27 -0.89 9.94
C GLU A 147 -7.43 -0.52 8.47
N THR A 148 -6.76 0.55 8.04
CA THR A 148 -6.78 1.01 6.66
C THR A 148 -6.17 -0.03 5.72
N TYR A 149 -5.01 -0.58 6.07
CA TYR A 149 -4.34 -1.60 5.28
C TYR A 149 -5.22 -2.83 5.09
N ARG A 150 -5.79 -3.37 6.18
CA ARG A 150 -6.66 -4.55 6.13
C ARG A 150 -7.88 -4.30 5.26
N THR A 151 -8.52 -3.15 5.43
CA THR A 151 -9.71 -2.76 4.67
C THR A 151 -9.41 -2.64 3.19
N LYS A 152 -8.38 -1.89 2.82
CA LYS A 152 -8.02 -1.66 1.40
C LYS A 152 -7.48 -2.90 0.71
N ARG A 153 -6.76 -3.76 1.43
CA ARG A 153 -6.31 -5.04 0.89
C ARG A 153 -7.52 -5.93 0.56
N ALA A 154 -8.46 -6.07 1.49
CA ALA A 154 -9.67 -6.86 1.28
C ALA A 154 -10.53 -6.31 0.14
N GLU A 155 -10.68 -4.99 0.04
CA GLU A 155 -11.38 -4.31 -1.06
C GLU A 155 -10.77 -4.68 -2.42
N LYS A 156 -9.44 -4.63 -2.56
CA LYS A 156 -8.75 -4.97 -3.81
C LYS A 156 -8.77 -6.45 -4.12
N GLU A 157 -8.59 -7.32 -3.13
CA GLU A 157 -8.67 -8.77 -3.33
C GLU A 157 -10.07 -9.20 -3.79
N ARG A 158 -11.14 -8.60 -3.24
CA ARG A 158 -12.53 -8.82 -3.67
C ARG A 158 -12.84 -8.24 -5.04
N ALA A 159 -12.31 -7.07 -5.38
CA ALA A 159 -12.43 -6.50 -6.72
C ALA A 159 -11.77 -7.39 -7.80
N HIS A 160 -10.80 -8.23 -7.40
CA HIS A 160 -10.16 -9.23 -8.25
C HIS A 160 -10.73 -10.65 -8.06
N ALA A 161 -11.84 -10.81 -7.34
CA ALA A 161 -12.51 -12.07 -7.08
C ALA A 161 -13.62 -12.40 -8.09
N ASP A 162 -13.87 -11.55 -9.09
CA ASP A 162 -14.95 -11.78 -10.07
C ASP A 162 -14.77 -13.10 -10.87
N ASP A 163 -15.91 -13.69 -11.21
CA ASP A 163 -16.33 -15.11 -11.10
C ASP A 163 -15.62 -16.18 -11.98
N ARG A 164 -14.43 -15.90 -12.55
CA ARG A 164 -13.67 -16.87 -13.38
C ARG A 164 -12.35 -17.34 -12.77
N SER A 165 -12.02 -16.88 -11.55
CA SER A 165 -10.66 -17.05 -10.98
C SER A 165 -10.51 -18.06 -9.84
N LEU A 166 -11.55 -18.47 -9.09
CA LEU A 166 -11.34 -19.38 -7.94
C LEU A 166 -10.78 -20.74 -8.35
N LYS A 167 -11.39 -21.41 -9.34
CA LYS A 167 -10.89 -22.69 -9.88
C LYS A 167 -9.46 -22.56 -10.40
N ARG A 168 -9.18 -21.50 -11.17
CA ARG A 168 -7.84 -21.22 -11.70
C ARG A 168 -6.81 -20.95 -10.59
N LYS A 169 -7.20 -20.23 -9.54
CA LYS A 169 -6.37 -19.95 -8.36
C LYS A 169 -6.10 -21.23 -7.55
N LEU A 170 -7.08 -22.11 -7.41
CA LEU A 170 -6.92 -23.42 -6.76
C LEU A 170 -6.06 -24.38 -7.59
N GLU A 171 -6.19 -24.37 -8.92
CA GLU A 171 -5.34 -25.12 -9.84
C GLU A 171 -3.89 -24.63 -9.78
N GLN A 172 -3.66 -23.33 -9.84
CA GLN A 172 -2.32 -22.74 -9.71
C GLN A 172 -1.70 -23.01 -8.34
N LEU A 173 -2.49 -22.97 -7.27
CA LEU A 173 -2.04 -23.31 -5.93
C LEU A 173 -1.63 -24.78 -5.83
N ARG A 174 -2.40 -25.67 -6.46
CA ARG A 174 -2.06 -27.10 -6.56
C ARG A 174 -0.82 -27.33 -7.43
N GLU A 175 -0.70 -26.66 -8.57
CA GLU A 175 0.49 -26.75 -9.44
C GLU A 175 1.77 -26.28 -8.72
N ALA A 176 1.68 -25.21 -7.91
CA ALA A 176 2.81 -24.75 -7.11
C ALA A 176 3.22 -25.74 -6.01
N PHE A 177 2.26 -26.44 -5.42
CA PHE A 177 2.52 -27.55 -4.50
C PHE A 177 3.14 -28.75 -5.21
N ASP A 178 2.57 -29.16 -6.34
CA ASP A 178 3.05 -30.28 -7.17
C ASP A 178 4.47 -30.02 -7.72
N ALA A 179 4.81 -28.76 -7.99
CA ALA A 179 6.15 -28.34 -8.40
C ALA A 179 7.15 -28.15 -7.24
N GLY A 180 6.74 -28.39 -5.99
CA GLY A 180 7.60 -28.35 -4.81
C GLY A 180 7.90 -26.95 -4.27
N PHE A 181 7.18 -25.91 -4.73
CA PHE A 181 7.35 -24.54 -4.23
C PHE A 181 6.62 -24.29 -2.90
N LEU A 182 5.74 -25.19 -2.47
CA LEU A 182 4.97 -25.09 -1.23
C LEU A 182 5.14 -26.36 -0.40
N SER A 183 5.35 -26.20 0.90
CA SER A 183 5.15 -27.29 1.85
C SER A 183 3.66 -27.63 2.01
N GLY A 184 3.34 -28.82 2.53
CA GLY A 184 1.96 -29.24 2.76
C GLY A 184 1.18 -28.29 3.67
N ASP A 185 1.84 -27.77 4.71
CA ASP A 185 1.25 -26.82 5.66
C ASP A 185 0.98 -25.45 5.01
N GLU A 186 1.89 -24.98 4.15
CA GLU A 186 1.72 -23.73 3.40
C GLU A 186 0.59 -23.83 2.37
N TYR A 187 0.51 -24.96 1.65
CA TYR A 187 -0.57 -25.24 0.71
C TYR A 187 -1.93 -25.28 1.41
N ALA A 188 -2.03 -25.97 2.55
CA ALA A 188 -3.28 -26.06 3.32
C ALA A 188 -3.76 -24.68 3.79
N LYS A 189 -2.86 -23.89 4.38
CA LYS A 189 -3.17 -22.55 4.88
C LYS A 189 -3.58 -21.58 3.77
N MET A 190 -2.87 -21.61 2.64
CA MET A 190 -3.19 -20.75 1.49
C MET A 190 -4.48 -21.17 0.81
N LYS A 191 -4.79 -22.48 0.75
CA LYS A 191 -6.06 -22.98 0.23
C LYS A 191 -7.23 -22.51 1.09
N GLU A 192 -7.07 -22.55 2.41
CA GLU A 192 -8.07 -22.10 3.37
C GLU A 192 -8.30 -20.59 3.28
N GLU A 193 -7.23 -19.78 3.24
CA GLU A 193 -7.34 -18.33 3.02
C GLU A 193 -8.02 -17.98 1.69
N LEU A 194 -7.73 -18.75 0.63
CA LEU A 194 -8.29 -18.53 -0.69
C LEU A 194 -9.78 -18.89 -0.75
N LEU A 195 -10.20 -19.94 -0.04
CA LEU A 195 -11.60 -20.33 0.08
C LEU A 195 -12.40 -19.39 0.99
N ALA A 196 -11.77 -18.82 2.03
CA ALA A 196 -12.42 -17.86 2.93
C ALA A 196 -12.67 -16.48 2.27
N GLY A 197 -12.06 -16.22 1.11
CA GLY A 197 -12.19 -14.97 0.37
C GLY A 197 -13.33 -14.93 -0.67
N PHE A 198 -14.05 -16.04 -0.87
CA PHE A 198 -15.19 -16.21 -1.79
C PHE A 198 -16.42 -16.63 -1.00
#